data_AF-A0A6A6NPD8-F1
#
_entry.id   AF-A0A6A6NPD8-F1
#
_cell.length_a   1.000
_cell.length_b   1.000
_cell.length_c   1.000
_cell.angle_alpha   90.00
_cell.angle_beta   90.00
_cell.angle_gamma   90.00
#
_symmetry.space_group_name_H-M   'P 1'
#
loop_
_entity.id
_entity.type
_entity.pdbx_description
1 polymer ?
#
loop_
_entity_poly.entity_id
_entity_poly.type
_entity_poly.pdbx_seq_one_letter_code
_entity_poly.pdbx_strand_id
1 'polypeptide(L)'
;MNSPKTRGVVVFSGGSAANSLVDVFNTLVEHKNCSLSYVIPISDNGGSSSELIRVFGGPGIGDVRSRLVRLIPSDNDEQSEKAAIRTFFNHRLSTDGDKARHEWLDIVEARDPLWNNISSPKKELIRSFLNLLNLEIVKRVRPSSVFNFSNASIGNMFLTGARLFSGSFESGVYLLSSICHVPEHIAVLPAINTNFSHHIAAGLADGTVIVGQNAISHPSAPSALPSSNDTDDFCDEAANPAFEVEAHDKIEDANLPGSLPTLRKPYIAFNKVPDHDDDLPARIERIWYINPYGQEIRPAANPKVIDALGSANAVVYSIGSLYTSLLPSLILRGVGAALAAPNVRYKILILNSSVDRETGPSNQPYSALDFVAAMARGAEESCSRMGAPEPHLFRKYVTHVIYLDGPGAPKLDRDELAALGIETIRLYGRRDGGDFMKYNETALLQALKATIGRRDIGKDRSRRNTVENYSNTTEKPKSLGGVR
;
A
#
# COMPACT_ATOMS: atom_id res chain seq x y z
N MET A 1 1.44 -38.97 -5.99
CA MET A 1 2.65 -38.11 -5.84
C MET A 1 2.17 -36.68 -5.58
N ASN A 2 2.03 -36.27 -4.32
CA ASN A 2 1.79 -34.87 -3.99
C ASN A 2 3.16 -34.22 -3.83
N SER A 3 3.61 -33.41 -4.81
CA SER A 3 4.70 -32.49 -4.51
C SER A 3 4.27 -31.63 -3.32
N PRO A 4 5.16 -31.32 -2.37
CA PRO A 4 4.83 -30.32 -1.37
C PRO A 4 4.58 -29.02 -2.12
N LYS A 5 3.30 -28.61 -2.27
CA LYS A 5 2.95 -27.30 -2.85
C LYS A 5 3.81 -26.27 -2.14
N THR A 6 4.72 -25.64 -2.87
CA THR A 6 5.49 -24.49 -2.40
C THR A 6 4.49 -23.44 -1.97
N ARG A 7 4.39 -23.19 -0.67
CA ARG A 7 3.37 -22.33 -0.10
C ARG A 7 3.91 -20.90 -0.06
N GLY A 8 3.37 -20.01 -0.89
CA GLY A 8 3.82 -18.63 -0.99
C GLY A 8 3.43 -17.75 0.20
N VAL A 9 4.03 -16.56 0.26
CA VAL A 9 3.64 -15.45 1.12
C VAL A 9 3.18 -14.29 0.24
N VAL A 10 2.00 -13.74 0.53
CA VAL A 10 1.48 -12.54 -0.14
C VAL A 10 1.55 -11.37 0.82
N VAL A 11 2.07 -10.23 0.37
CA VAL A 11 2.18 -9.00 1.15
C VAL A 11 1.35 -7.93 0.48
N PHE A 12 0.25 -7.51 1.11
CA PHE A 12 -0.44 -6.28 0.74
C PHE A 12 0.38 -5.10 1.29
N SER A 13 0.82 -4.23 0.39
CA SER A 13 1.72 -3.13 0.70
C SER A 13 1.30 -1.89 -0.07
N GLY A 14 1.41 -0.73 0.57
CA GLY A 14 1.42 0.56 -0.12
C GLY A 14 2.83 1.09 -0.33
N GLY A 15 2.93 2.41 -0.32
CA GLY A 15 4.14 3.19 -0.60
C GLY A 15 5.27 3.07 0.41
N SER A 16 5.94 4.20 0.67
CA SER A 16 7.31 4.20 1.20
C SER A 16 7.48 3.59 2.59
N ALA A 17 6.44 3.54 3.44
CA ALA A 17 6.54 3.01 4.80
C ALA A 17 6.98 1.53 4.79
N ALA A 18 6.38 0.71 3.93
CA ALA A 18 6.69 -0.70 3.82
C ALA A 18 8.10 -0.98 3.24
N ASN A 19 8.84 0.04 2.77
CA ASN A 19 10.20 -0.14 2.26
C ASN A 19 11.21 -0.48 3.37
N SER A 20 10.91 -0.15 4.63
CA SER A 20 11.74 -0.55 5.76
C SER A 20 11.56 -2.03 6.14
N LEU A 21 10.52 -2.70 5.62
CA LEU A 21 10.21 -4.09 5.96
C LEU A 21 10.55 -5.08 4.83
N VAL A 22 11.04 -4.59 3.68
CA VAL A 22 11.35 -5.43 2.51
C VAL A 22 12.34 -6.53 2.86
N ASP A 23 13.42 -6.16 3.54
CA ASP A 23 14.50 -7.08 3.89
C ASP A 23 14.00 -8.18 4.85
N VAL A 24 13.10 -7.82 5.78
CA VAL A 24 12.42 -8.78 6.66
C VAL A 24 11.63 -9.83 5.86
N PHE A 25 10.86 -9.39 4.86
CA PHE A 25 10.07 -10.32 4.05
C PHE A 25 10.94 -11.17 3.12
N ASN A 26 12.00 -10.60 2.54
CA ASN A 26 12.96 -11.33 1.72
C ASN A 26 13.65 -12.43 2.54
N THR A 27 14.20 -12.10 3.71
CA THR A 27 14.83 -13.09 4.60
C THR A 27 13.83 -14.15 5.09
N LEU A 28 12.56 -13.79 5.28
CA LEU A 28 11.52 -14.74 5.66
C LEU A 28 11.30 -15.80 4.58
N VAL A 29 11.23 -15.40 3.31
CA VAL A 29 10.96 -16.33 2.19
C VAL A 29 12.18 -17.12 1.75
N GLU A 30 13.38 -16.54 1.83
CA GLU A 30 14.65 -17.26 1.60
C GLU A 30 14.79 -18.43 2.59
N HIS A 31 14.53 -18.18 3.87
CA HIS A 31 14.59 -19.22 4.90
C HIS A 31 13.52 -20.31 4.72
N LYS A 32 12.37 -19.99 4.11
CA LYS A 32 11.28 -20.94 3.88
C LYS A 32 11.31 -21.60 2.51
N ASN A 33 12.21 -21.15 1.63
CA ASN A 33 12.27 -21.54 0.23
C ASN A 33 10.88 -21.47 -0.44
N CYS A 34 10.23 -20.31 -0.35
CA CYS A 34 8.91 -20.08 -0.91
C CYS A 34 8.83 -18.79 -1.74
N SER A 35 7.75 -18.64 -2.52
CA SER A 35 7.52 -17.43 -3.29
C SER A 35 7.03 -16.27 -2.42
N LEU A 36 7.32 -15.04 -2.87
CA LEU A 36 6.86 -13.80 -2.29
C LEU A 36 6.11 -13.00 -3.36
N SER A 37 4.93 -12.49 -3.03
CA SER A 37 4.17 -11.64 -3.95
C SER A 37 3.72 -10.38 -3.23
N TYR A 38 4.21 -9.23 -3.69
CA TYR A 38 3.76 -7.92 -3.23
C TYR A 38 2.54 -7.50 -4.05
N VAL A 39 1.42 -7.21 -3.40
CA VAL A 39 0.22 -6.65 -4.02
C VAL A 39 0.20 -5.16 -3.73
N ILE A 40 0.25 -4.35 -4.79
CA ILE A 40 0.41 -2.89 -4.71
C ILE A 40 -0.83 -2.21 -5.31
N PRO A 41 -1.50 -1.28 -4.61
CA PRO A 41 -2.62 -0.53 -5.17
C PRO A 41 -2.17 0.36 -6.33
N ILE A 42 -3.12 0.74 -7.19
CA ILE A 42 -2.86 1.56 -8.38
C ILE A 42 -3.71 2.84 -8.43
N SER A 43 -4.27 3.24 -7.28
CA SER A 43 -5.17 4.39 -7.16
C SER A 43 -4.48 5.70 -6.78
N ASP A 44 -3.15 5.67 -6.55
CA ASP A 44 -2.36 6.86 -6.25
C ASP A 44 -2.43 7.87 -7.41
N ASN A 45 -2.86 9.09 -7.08
CA ASN A 45 -2.95 10.21 -8.00
C ASN A 45 -2.15 11.43 -7.52
N GLY A 46 -1.22 11.25 -6.57
CA GLY A 46 -0.39 12.31 -6.00
C GLY A 46 1.04 12.37 -6.56
N GLY A 47 1.76 13.43 -6.16
CA GLY A 47 3.20 13.59 -6.37
C GLY A 47 3.63 13.46 -7.84
N SER A 48 4.78 12.81 -8.08
CA SER A 48 5.34 12.63 -9.44
C SER A 48 4.54 11.69 -10.34
N SER A 49 3.50 11.03 -9.82
CA SER A 49 2.58 10.22 -10.63
C SER A 49 1.41 11.07 -11.16
N SER A 50 1.01 12.13 -10.45
CA SER A 50 -0.09 13.01 -10.84
C SER A 50 0.09 13.62 -12.24
N GLU A 51 1.27 14.15 -12.52
CA GLU A 51 1.58 14.80 -13.79
C GLU A 51 1.59 13.82 -14.98
N LEU A 52 2.10 12.61 -14.77
CA LEU A 52 2.05 11.55 -15.78
C LEU A 52 0.62 11.08 -16.04
N ILE A 53 -0.20 10.97 -15.00
CA ILE A 53 -1.62 10.63 -15.13
C ILE A 53 -2.37 11.75 -15.86
N ARG A 54 -2.09 13.01 -15.54
CA ARG A 54 -2.72 14.16 -16.20
C ARG A 54 -2.45 14.19 -17.70
N VAL A 55 -1.20 13.96 -18.11
CA VAL A 55 -0.80 14.08 -19.52
C VAL A 55 -1.01 12.79 -20.32
N PHE A 56 -0.89 11.61 -19.70
CA PHE A 56 -0.95 10.32 -20.41
C PHE A 56 -2.09 9.39 -19.97
N GLY A 57 -2.85 9.76 -18.95
CA GLY A 57 -3.73 8.85 -18.23
C GLY A 57 -2.97 7.68 -17.61
N GLY A 58 -3.71 6.73 -17.04
CA GLY A 58 -3.15 5.46 -16.57
C GLY A 58 -3.17 5.25 -15.07
N PRO A 59 -2.68 4.09 -14.63
CA PRO A 59 -2.68 3.74 -13.21
C PRO A 59 -1.69 4.58 -12.42
N GLY A 60 -1.89 4.68 -11.10
CA GLY A 60 -0.87 5.11 -10.16
C GLY A 60 0.30 4.12 -10.15
N ILE A 61 1.46 4.56 -10.63
CA ILE A 61 2.65 3.70 -10.82
C ILE A 61 3.74 3.86 -9.74
N GLY A 62 3.62 4.89 -8.90
CA GLY A 62 4.69 5.33 -7.98
C GLY A 62 5.11 4.26 -6.99
N ASP A 63 4.14 3.58 -6.37
CA ASP A 63 4.38 2.53 -5.37
C ASP A 63 4.96 1.27 -6.01
N VAL A 64 4.49 0.90 -7.20
CA VAL A 64 5.01 -0.25 -7.97
C VAL A 64 6.48 -0.01 -8.32
N ARG A 65 6.82 1.17 -8.86
CA ARG A 65 8.20 1.58 -9.11
C ARG A 65 9.03 1.49 -7.83
N SER A 66 8.56 2.11 -6.74
CA SER A 66 9.30 2.14 -5.48
C SER A 66 9.62 0.73 -4.97
N ARG A 67 8.68 -0.21 -5.10
CA ARG A 67 8.87 -1.58 -4.67
C ARG A 67 9.91 -2.31 -5.54
N LEU A 68 9.81 -2.19 -6.86
CA LEU A 68 10.76 -2.82 -7.80
C LEU A 68 12.20 -2.34 -7.56
N VAL A 69 12.39 -1.03 -7.40
CA VAL A 69 13.73 -0.45 -7.17
C VAL A 69 14.27 -0.86 -5.79
N ARG A 70 13.42 -0.99 -4.77
CA ARG A 70 13.82 -1.44 -3.43
C ARG A 70 14.22 -2.93 -3.40
N LEU A 71 13.69 -3.73 -4.33
CA LEU A 71 14.02 -5.16 -4.48
C LEU A 71 15.28 -5.42 -5.31
N ILE A 72 15.93 -4.39 -5.84
CA ILE A 72 17.25 -4.55 -6.46
C ILE A 72 18.19 -5.17 -5.42
N PRO A 73 18.86 -6.30 -5.71
CA PRO A 73 19.79 -6.92 -4.78
C PRO A 73 20.88 -5.95 -4.33
N SER A 74 21.16 -5.93 -3.03
CA SER A 74 22.26 -5.14 -2.47
C SER A 74 23.57 -5.84 -2.79
N ASP A 75 24.48 -5.11 -3.45
CA ASP A 75 25.87 -5.53 -3.64
C ASP A 75 26.74 -4.68 -2.69
N ASN A 76 27.84 -5.23 -2.18
CA ASN A 76 28.78 -4.49 -1.31
C ASN A 76 29.59 -3.42 -2.07
N ASP A 77 29.44 -3.37 -3.39
CA ASP A 77 30.14 -2.45 -4.27
C ASP A 77 29.20 -1.32 -4.73
N GLU A 78 29.46 -0.10 -4.25
CA GLU A 78 28.73 1.10 -4.63
C GLU A 78 28.92 1.49 -6.11
N GLN A 79 29.97 0.96 -6.76
CA GLN A 79 30.22 1.16 -8.20
C GLN A 79 29.59 0.06 -9.06
N SER A 80 28.89 -0.91 -8.45
CA SER A 80 28.19 -1.96 -9.18
C SER A 80 27.11 -1.38 -10.11
N GLU A 81 26.86 -2.08 -11.21
CA GLU A 81 25.76 -1.72 -12.13
C GLU A 81 24.41 -1.71 -11.40
N LYS A 82 24.19 -2.60 -10.42
CA LYS A 82 22.95 -2.63 -9.63
C LYS A 82 22.77 -1.38 -8.78
N ALA A 83 23.85 -0.87 -8.17
CA ALA A 83 23.83 0.39 -7.44
C ALA A 83 23.52 1.56 -8.39
N ALA A 84 24.15 1.61 -9.56
CA ALA A 84 23.88 2.63 -10.58
C ALA A 84 22.41 2.60 -11.06
N ILE A 85 21.86 1.42 -11.35
CA ILE A 85 20.45 1.24 -11.73
C ILE A 85 19.50 1.69 -10.60
N ARG A 86 19.84 1.38 -9.34
CA ARG A 86 19.08 1.82 -8.17
C ARG A 86 19.05 3.34 -8.06
N THR A 87 20.21 3.99 -8.24
CA THR A 87 20.32 5.46 -8.25
C THR A 87 19.50 6.04 -9.40
N PHE A 88 19.65 5.51 -10.62
CA PHE A 88 18.96 5.98 -11.81
C PHE A 88 17.44 5.98 -11.66
N PHE A 89 16.84 4.88 -11.20
CA PHE A 89 15.38 4.79 -11.09
C PHE A 89 14.78 5.43 -9.82
N ASN A 90 15.61 5.68 -8.80
CA ASN A 90 15.20 6.50 -7.65
C ASN A 90 15.32 7.99 -7.93
N HIS A 91 16.08 8.39 -8.95
CA HIS A 91 16.32 9.78 -9.28
C HIS A 91 15.03 10.56 -9.51
N ARG A 92 15.00 11.76 -8.94
CA ARG A 92 13.96 12.76 -9.14
C ARG A 92 14.62 14.00 -9.69
N LEU A 93 14.03 14.54 -10.75
CA LEU A 93 14.49 15.78 -11.36
C LEU A 93 14.38 16.94 -10.38
N SER A 94 15.07 18.03 -10.70
CA SER A 94 15.02 19.28 -9.93
C SER A 94 13.59 19.73 -9.58
N THR A 95 13.44 20.45 -8.47
CA THR A 95 12.19 21.14 -8.13
C THR A 95 11.92 22.31 -9.07
N ASP A 96 12.97 22.93 -9.60
CA ASP A 96 12.94 24.01 -10.57
C ASP A 96 12.62 23.46 -11.97
N GLY A 97 11.51 23.92 -12.55
CA GLY A 97 10.97 23.36 -13.80
C GLY A 97 11.91 23.50 -15.00
N ASP A 98 12.65 24.61 -15.09
CA ASP A 98 13.59 24.82 -16.19
C ASP A 98 14.81 23.93 -16.03
N LYS A 99 15.38 23.85 -14.82
CA LYS A 99 16.51 22.94 -14.56
C LYS A 99 16.13 21.48 -14.77
N ALA A 100 14.95 21.08 -14.28
CA ALA A 100 14.41 19.74 -14.46
C ALA A 100 14.25 19.39 -15.94
N ARG A 101 13.78 20.34 -16.77
CA ARG A 101 13.65 20.14 -18.21
C ARG A 101 15.02 19.96 -18.89
N HIS A 102 16.02 20.77 -18.56
CA HIS A 102 17.37 20.62 -19.12
C HIS A 102 17.99 19.28 -18.72
N GLU A 103 17.90 18.93 -17.45
CA GLU A 103 18.34 17.64 -16.91
C GLU A 103 17.66 16.45 -17.60
N TRP A 104 16.34 16.53 -17.84
CA TRP A 104 15.61 15.52 -18.60
C TRP A 104 16.16 15.34 -20.02
N LEU A 105 16.48 16.43 -20.73
CA LEU A 105 17.05 16.37 -22.07
C LEU A 105 18.44 15.70 -22.05
N ASP A 106 19.28 16.05 -21.08
CA ASP A 106 20.60 15.42 -20.91
C ASP A 106 20.49 13.91 -20.61
N ILE A 107 19.49 13.49 -19.84
CA ILE A 107 19.20 12.07 -19.58
C ILE A 107 18.77 11.37 -20.87
N VAL A 108 17.84 11.94 -21.64
CA VAL A 108 17.33 11.36 -22.90
C VAL A 108 18.42 11.26 -23.97
N GLU A 109 19.34 12.22 -24.00
CA GLU A 109 20.52 12.24 -24.89
C GLU A 109 21.68 11.36 -24.40
N ALA A 110 21.57 10.76 -23.22
CA ALA A 110 22.61 9.99 -22.54
C ALA A 110 23.90 10.78 -22.23
N ARG A 111 23.76 12.09 -21.96
CA ARG A 111 24.84 12.98 -21.51
C ARG A 111 24.94 13.05 -19.99
N ASP A 112 23.84 12.78 -19.30
CA ASP A 112 23.78 12.88 -17.85
C ASP A 112 24.67 11.83 -17.13
N PRO A 113 25.41 12.20 -16.07
CA PRO A 113 26.24 11.28 -15.29
C PRO A 113 25.51 10.11 -14.63
N LEU A 114 24.18 10.15 -14.48
CA LEU A 114 23.36 9.05 -13.98
C LEU A 114 23.51 7.77 -14.80
N TRP A 115 23.95 7.88 -16.05
CA TRP A 115 24.25 6.76 -16.92
C TRP A 115 25.58 6.07 -16.58
N ASN A 116 26.45 6.65 -15.75
CA ASN A 116 27.71 6.03 -15.36
C ASN A 116 27.48 4.64 -14.72
N ASN A 117 28.38 3.70 -14.99
CA ASN A 117 28.33 2.31 -14.49
C ASN A 117 27.11 1.46 -14.92
N ILE A 118 26.26 1.95 -15.83
CA ILE A 118 25.25 1.14 -16.51
C ILE A 118 25.82 0.60 -17.84
N SER A 119 25.62 -0.68 -18.14
CA SER A 119 26.10 -1.31 -19.38
C SER A 119 25.40 -0.74 -20.63
N SER A 120 26.08 -0.75 -21.79
CA SER A 120 25.54 -0.24 -23.05
C SER A 120 24.18 -0.86 -23.43
N PRO A 121 24.00 -2.20 -23.37
CA PRO A 121 22.71 -2.80 -23.72
C PRO A 121 21.56 -2.31 -22.85
N LYS A 122 21.78 -2.15 -21.54
CA LYS A 122 20.76 -1.62 -20.62
C LYS A 122 20.50 -0.14 -20.84
N LYS A 123 21.55 0.66 -21.10
CA LYS A 123 21.41 2.07 -21.47
C LYS A 123 20.52 2.24 -22.69
N GLU A 124 20.82 1.53 -23.77
CA GLU A 124 20.08 1.59 -25.02
C GLU A 124 18.62 1.17 -24.83
N LEU A 125 18.40 0.07 -24.10
CA LEU A 125 17.07 -0.42 -23.77
C LEU A 125 16.28 0.62 -22.95
N ILE A 126 16.81 1.10 -21.82
CA ILE A 126 16.12 2.07 -20.95
C ILE A 126 15.83 3.35 -21.72
N ARG A 127 16.84 3.86 -22.43
CA ARG A 127 16.75 5.10 -23.20
C ARG A 127 15.74 5.02 -24.34
N SER A 128 15.51 3.85 -24.95
CA SER A 128 14.47 3.71 -25.97
C SER A 128 13.07 4.07 -25.47
N PHE A 129 12.73 3.68 -24.23
CA PHE A 129 11.45 4.02 -23.60
C PHE A 129 11.38 5.47 -23.13
N LEU A 130 12.49 6.04 -22.63
CA LEU A 130 12.56 7.45 -22.26
C LEU A 130 12.42 8.36 -23.50
N ASN A 131 13.05 7.99 -24.62
CA ASN A 131 12.89 8.68 -25.91
C ASN A 131 11.46 8.63 -26.41
N LEU A 132 10.81 7.46 -26.34
CA LEU A 132 9.40 7.35 -26.70
C LEU A 132 8.54 8.25 -25.83
N LEU A 133 8.73 8.23 -24.50
CA LEU A 133 7.99 9.12 -23.62
C LEU A 133 8.24 10.58 -23.98
N ASN A 134 9.49 10.97 -24.25
CA ASN A 134 9.83 12.34 -24.65
C ASN A 134 9.08 12.76 -25.92
N LEU A 135 9.03 11.89 -26.93
CA LEU A 135 8.23 12.12 -28.14
C LEU A 135 6.74 12.29 -27.81
N GLU A 136 6.20 11.44 -26.94
CA GLU A 136 4.80 11.48 -26.52
C GLU A 136 4.46 12.73 -25.68
N ILE A 137 5.42 13.25 -24.89
CA ILE A 137 5.34 14.55 -24.20
C ILE A 137 5.19 15.67 -25.24
N VAL A 138 6.10 15.73 -26.22
CA VAL A 138 6.13 16.80 -27.24
C VAL A 138 4.84 16.79 -28.09
N LYS A 139 4.33 15.61 -28.49
CA LYS A 139 3.07 15.48 -29.24
C LYS A 139 1.84 16.01 -28.48
N ARG A 140 1.88 15.98 -27.15
CA ARG A 140 0.77 16.38 -26.27
C ARG A 140 0.88 17.80 -25.75
N VAL A 141 1.92 18.54 -26.16
CA VAL A 141 2.01 19.97 -25.85
C VAL A 141 0.80 20.71 -26.43
N ARG A 142 0.20 21.56 -25.61
CA ARG A 142 -0.91 22.46 -25.96
C ARG A 142 -0.61 23.85 -25.43
N PRO A 143 -1.16 24.93 -26.04
CA PRO A 143 -1.03 26.28 -25.48
C PRO A 143 -1.54 26.40 -24.04
N SER A 144 -2.59 25.64 -23.70
CA SER A 144 -3.19 25.62 -22.36
C SER A 144 -2.59 24.56 -21.42
N SER A 145 -1.72 23.67 -21.91
CA SER A 145 -1.20 22.57 -21.12
C SER A 145 0.18 22.10 -21.61
N VAL A 146 1.17 22.19 -20.72
CA VAL A 146 2.53 21.69 -20.95
C VAL A 146 2.90 20.70 -19.87
N PHE A 147 3.82 19.79 -20.18
CA PHE A 147 4.33 18.83 -19.20
C PHE A 147 5.27 19.53 -18.21
N ASN A 148 5.02 19.34 -16.92
CA ASN A 148 5.84 19.86 -15.84
C ASN A 148 6.89 18.82 -15.41
N PHE A 149 8.17 19.13 -15.59
CA PHE A 149 9.27 18.24 -15.22
C PHE A 149 9.66 18.31 -13.74
N SER A 150 9.18 19.31 -12.99
CA SER A 150 9.53 19.51 -11.58
C SER A 150 9.26 18.26 -10.74
N ASN A 151 10.28 17.79 -10.01
CA ASN A 151 10.23 16.59 -9.16
C ASN A 151 9.81 15.28 -9.87
N ALA A 152 9.80 15.24 -11.21
CA ALA A 152 9.42 14.05 -11.93
C ALA A 152 10.41 12.90 -11.63
N SER A 153 9.88 11.69 -11.46
CA SER A 153 10.71 10.51 -11.17
C SER A 153 11.08 9.79 -12.46
N ILE A 154 12.38 9.58 -12.68
CA ILE A 154 12.88 8.87 -13.87
C ILE A 154 12.31 7.46 -13.98
N GLY A 155 12.18 6.74 -12.86
CA GLY A 155 11.54 5.41 -12.89
C GLY A 155 10.03 5.44 -13.20
N ASN A 156 9.32 6.51 -12.82
CA ASN A 156 7.91 6.65 -13.21
C ASN A 156 7.82 6.95 -14.72
N MET A 157 8.70 7.82 -15.22
CA MET A 157 8.80 8.13 -16.65
C MET A 157 9.11 6.87 -17.46
N PHE A 158 10.07 6.05 -17.01
CA PHE A 158 10.36 4.77 -17.64
C PHE A 158 9.14 3.84 -17.70
N LEU A 159 8.45 3.62 -16.57
CA LEU A 159 7.26 2.74 -16.54
C LEU A 159 6.14 3.27 -17.43
N THR A 160 5.90 4.58 -17.47
CA THR A 160 4.92 5.19 -18.38
C THR A 160 5.33 4.97 -19.84
N GLY A 161 6.59 5.20 -20.19
CA GLY A 161 7.12 4.95 -21.53
C GLY A 161 6.99 3.47 -21.94
N ALA A 162 7.34 2.54 -21.05
CA ALA A 162 7.21 1.11 -21.28
C ALA A 162 5.75 0.66 -21.45
N ARG A 163 4.82 1.21 -20.66
CA ARG A 163 3.38 0.99 -20.82
C ARG A 163 2.90 1.51 -22.17
N LEU A 164 3.27 2.74 -22.56
CA LEU A 164 2.84 3.33 -23.82
C LEU A 164 3.38 2.57 -25.03
N PHE A 165 4.63 2.09 -24.96
CA PHE A 165 5.23 1.27 -26.01
C PHE A 165 4.51 -0.07 -26.19
N SER A 166 4.28 -0.78 -25.08
CA SER A 166 3.75 -2.14 -25.09
C SER A 166 2.23 -2.22 -25.10
N GLY A 167 1.54 -1.12 -24.81
CA GLY A 167 0.11 -1.12 -24.51
C GLY A 167 -0.24 -1.92 -23.25
N SER A 168 0.71 -2.19 -22.36
CA SER A 168 0.52 -3.05 -21.19
C SER A 168 1.35 -2.58 -20.00
N PHE A 169 0.67 -2.12 -18.94
CA PHE A 169 1.36 -1.75 -17.70
C PHE A 169 2.10 -2.94 -17.08
N GLU A 170 1.49 -4.13 -17.12
CA GLU A 170 2.09 -5.36 -16.61
C GLU A 170 3.39 -5.74 -17.34
N SER A 171 3.45 -5.51 -18.65
CA SER A 171 4.68 -5.70 -19.43
C SER A 171 5.77 -4.70 -19.04
N GLY A 172 5.39 -3.45 -18.73
CA GLY A 172 6.30 -2.45 -18.18
C GLY A 172 6.87 -2.84 -16.80
N VAL A 173 6.03 -3.37 -15.92
CA VAL A 173 6.44 -3.92 -14.61
C VAL A 173 7.41 -5.08 -14.78
N TYR A 174 7.10 -6.03 -15.66
CA TYR A 174 7.98 -7.16 -15.97
C TYR A 174 9.36 -6.68 -16.47
N LEU A 175 9.37 -5.75 -17.42
CA LEU A 175 10.60 -5.20 -17.98
C LEU A 175 11.46 -4.51 -16.91
N LEU A 176 10.87 -3.64 -16.08
CA LEU A 176 11.60 -2.99 -15.00
C LEU A 176 12.12 -4.01 -13.99
N SER A 177 11.32 -5.02 -13.64
CA SER A 177 11.72 -6.12 -12.76
C SER A 177 12.95 -6.86 -13.29
N SER A 178 13.01 -7.16 -14.59
CA SER A 178 14.16 -7.78 -15.24
C SER A 178 15.40 -6.89 -15.23
N ILE A 179 15.25 -5.60 -15.53
CA ILE A 179 16.37 -4.63 -15.50
C ILE A 179 16.95 -4.50 -14.09
N CYS A 180 16.07 -4.51 -13.08
CA CYS A 180 16.42 -4.44 -11.66
C CYS A 180 16.98 -5.76 -11.09
N HIS A 181 16.98 -6.85 -11.86
CA HIS A 181 17.32 -8.21 -11.40
C HIS A 181 16.54 -8.63 -10.14
N VAL A 182 15.26 -8.30 -10.08
CA VAL A 182 14.40 -8.81 -9.00
C VAL A 182 14.36 -10.34 -9.10
N PRO A 183 14.59 -11.08 -7.99
CA PRO A 183 14.62 -12.54 -8.02
C PRO A 183 13.32 -13.15 -8.55
N GLU A 184 13.40 -14.24 -9.33
CA GLU A 184 12.23 -14.86 -9.98
C GLU A 184 11.15 -15.37 -9.01
N HIS A 185 11.53 -15.70 -7.78
CA HIS A 185 10.59 -16.13 -6.73
C HIS A 185 9.86 -14.95 -6.05
N ILE A 186 10.19 -13.71 -6.41
CA ILE A 186 9.58 -12.48 -5.90
C ILE A 186 8.84 -11.78 -7.04
N ALA A 187 7.55 -11.52 -6.84
CA ALA A 187 6.72 -10.80 -7.79
C ALA A 187 6.19 -9.49 -7.19
N VAL A 188 6.15 -8.43 -8.01
CA VAL A 188 5.44 -7.18 -7.69
C VAL A 188 4.21 -7.10 -8.60
N LEU A 189 3.04 -7.22 -8.00
CA LEU A 189 1.77 -7.35 -8.69
C LEU A 189 0.93 -6.08 -8.48
N PRO A 190 0.60 -5.34 -9.55
CA PRO A 190 -0.41 -4.30 -9.43
C PRO A 190 -1.76 -4.94 -9.11
N ALA A 191 -2.49 -4.35 -8.17
CA ALA A 191 -3.73 -4.91 -7.64
C ALA A 191 -4.81 -5.02 -8.73
N ILE A 192 -4.81 -4.12 -9.72
CA ILE A 192 -5.65 -4.17 -10.91
C ILE A 192 -4.73 -4.22 -12.14
N ASN A 193 -5.02 -5.10 -13.09
CA ASN A 193 -4.36 -5.08 -14.40
C ASN A 193 -5.10 -4.11 -15.33
N THR A 194 -4.51 -2.95 -15.60
CA THR A 194 -5.15 -1.90 -16.40
C THR A 194 -4.14 -0.93 -17.00
N ASN A 195 -4.52 -0.32 -18.12
CA ASN A 195 -3.84 0.83 -18.70
C ASN A 195 -4.52 2.16 -18.38
N PHE A 196 -5.62 2.14 -17.62
CA PHE A 196 -6.46 3.30 -17.32
C PHE A 196 -6.41 3.68 -15.84
N SER A 197 -6.70 4.95 -15.56
CA SER A 197 -6.79 5.46 -14.20
C SER A 197 -7.99 4.88 -13.47
N HIS A 198 -7.77 4.45 -12.22
CA HIS A 198 -8.82 4.00 -11.31
C HIS A 198 -8.71 4.84 -10.05
N HIS A 199 -9.78 5.55 -9.72
CA HIS A 199 -9.78 6.45 -8.57
C HIS A 199 -10.58 5.82 -7.44
N ILE A 200 -10.27 6.22 -6.22
CA ILE A 200 -11.02 5.83 -5.03
C ILE A 200 -11.75 7.05 -4.46
N ALA A 201 -12.89 6.79 -3.84
CA ALA A 201 -13.62 7.75 -3.02
C ALA A 201 -13.77 7.18 -1.60
N ALA A 202 -13.86 8.07 -0.61
CA ALA A 202 -14.11 7.75 0.79
C ALA A 202 -15.42 8.39 1.23
N GLY A 203 -16.24 7.62 1.95
CA GLY A 203 -17.44 8.12 2.61
C GLY A 203 -17.18 8.22 4.12
N LEU A 204 -17.42 9.40 4.67
CA LEU A 204 -17.20 9.71 6.08
C LEU A 204 -18.49 9.50 6.88
N ALA A 205 -18.35 9.36 8.21
CA ALA A 205 -19.47 9.10 9.12
C ALA A 205 -20.48 10.25 9.22
N ASP A 206 -20.09 11.47 8.82
CA ASP A 206 -20.97 12.63 8.71
C ASP A 206 -21.74 12.69 7.37
N GLY A 207 -21.50 11.73 6.47
CA GLY A 207 -22.07 11.67 5.12
C GLY A 207 -21.23 12.35 4.04
N THR A 208 -20.13 13.02 4.41
CA THR A 208 -19.23 13.68 3.45
C THR A 208 -18.56 12.63 2.53
N VAL A 209 -18.41 12.96 1.25
CA VAL A 209 -17.68 12.12 0.28
C VAL A 209 -16.45 12.85 -0.24
N ILE A 210 -15.29 12.23 -0.09
CA ILE A 210 -14.01 12.74 -0.58
C ILE A 210 -13.57 11.90 -1.77
N VAL A 211 -13.19 12.55 -2.87
CA VAL A 211 -12.79 11.89 -4.11
C VAL A 211 -11.29 12.08 -4.38
N GLY A 212 -10.61 10.98 -4.69
CA GLY A 212 -9.19 10.94 -5.04
C GLY A 212 -8.32 10.53 -3.86
N GLN A 213 -7.36 9.64 -4.12
CA GLN A 213 -6.46 9.10 -3.08
C GLN A 213 -5.68 10.20 -2.37
N ASN A 214 -5.13 11.18 -3.11
CA ASN A 214 -4.38 12.27 -2.53
C ASN A 214 -5.24 13.13 -1.60
N ALA A 215 -6.49 13.44 -1.99
CA ALA A 215 -7.41 14.22 -1.16
C ALA A 215 -7.85 13.48 0.13
N ILE A 216 -7.94 12.15 0.08
CA ILE A 216 -8.24 11.32 1.26
C ILE A 216 -7.06 11.32 2.24
N SER A 217 -5.84 11.19 1.72
CA SER A 217 -4.61 11.10 2.54
C SER A 217 -4.07 12.47 3.01
N HIS A 218 -4.34 13.52 2.24
CA HIS A 218 -3.88 14.88 2.44
C HIS A 218 -5.06 15.83 2.17
N PRO A 219 -6.04 15.89 3.09
CA PRO A 219 -7.21 16.74 2.91
C PRO A 219 -6.77 18.20 2.76
N SER A 220 -7.08 18.78 1.61
CA SER A 220 -7.06 20.23 1.40
C SER A 220 -8.49 20.76 1.61
N ALA A 221 -8.68 22.07 1.76
CA ALA A 221 -10.00 22.72 1.90
C ALA A 221 -11.05 22.19 0.87
N PRO A 222 -12.35 22.19 1.21
CA PRO A 222 -13.26 21.07 0.98
C PRO A 222 -13.42 20.69 -0.50
N SER A 223 -12.94 19.50 -0.84
CA SER A 223 -13.11 18.80 -2.13
C SER A 223 -14.45 18.03 -2.23
N ALA A 224 -15.46 18.44 -1.44
CA ALA A 224 -16.73 17.74 -1.35
C ALA A 224 -17.50 17.82 -2.67
N LEU A 225 -18.07 16.69 -3.11
CA LEU A 225 -19.05 16.69 -4.19
C LEU A 225 -20.35 17.35 -3.67
N PRO A 226 -20.94 18.33 -4.37
CA PRO A 226 -22.24 18.85 -3.98
C PRO A 226 -23.30 17.76 -4.14
N SER A 227 -24.07 17.51 -3.09
CA SER A 227 -25.33 16.81 -3.15
C SER A 227 -26.27 17.55 -4.11
N SER A 228 -26.94 16.80 -5.00
CA SER A 228 -27.78 17.32 -6.08
C SER A 228 -29.05 18.06 -5.65
N ASN A 229 -29.14 18.57 -4.42
CA ASN A 229 -30.38 19.10 -3.83
C ASN A 229 -30.29 20.47 -3.15
N ASP A 230 -29.15 21.15 -3.11
CA ASP A 230 -29.07 22.47 -2.45
C ASP A 230 -29.08 23.60 -3.48
N THR A 231 -30.29 24.07 -3.80
CA THR A 231 -30.51 25.41 -4.33
C THR A 231 -30.54 26.38 -3.14
N ASP A 232 -29.49 27.18 -2.94
CA ASP A 232 -29.66 28.52 -2.36
C ASP A 232 -28.45 29.43 -2.61
N ASP A 233 -28.79 30.67 -2.98
CA ASP A 233 -27.96 31.82 -3.31
C ASP A 233 -26.95 32.18 -2.20
N PHE A 234 -25.65 32.21 -2.50
CA PHE A 234 -24.72 33.24 -1.98
C PHE A 234 -23.55 33.47 -2.95
N CYS A 235 -23.33 34.74 -3.29
CA CYS A 235 -22.35 35.21 -4.26
C CYS A 235 -20.93 35.22 -3.66
N ASP A 236 -20.08 34.28 -4.08
CA ASP A 236 -18.62 34.41 -4.01
C ASP A 236 -18.03 33.94 -5.36
N GLU A 237 -17.72 34.90 -6.24
CA GLU A 237 -17.32 34.64 -7.65
C GLU A 237 -16.04 33.81 -7.79
N ALA A 238 -15.23 33.68 -6.72
CA ALA A 238 -14.02 32.87 -6.70
C ALA A 238 -14.24 31.41 -6.24
N ALA A 239 -15.42 31.07 -5.72
CA ALA A 239 -15.74 29.75 -5.17
C ALA A 239 -16.87 29.04 -5.95
N ASN A 240 -17.22 29.53 -7.14
CA ASN A 240 -18.27 28.93 -7.95
C ASN A 240 -17.73 27.69 -8.71
N PRO A 241 -18.13 26.46 -8.35
CA PRO A 241 -17.61 25.23 -8.96
C PRO A 241 -17.90 25.14 -10.46
N ALA A 242 -18.95 25.80 -10.95
CA ALA A 242 -19.24 25.89 -12.38
C ALA A 242 -18.11 26.62 -13.15
N PHE A 243 -17.50 27.64 -12.55
CA PHE A 243 -16.41 28.41 -13.14
C PHE A 243 -15.09 27.62 -13.11
N GLU A 244 -14.82 26.86 -12.05
CA GLU A 244 -13.69 25.91 -12.00
C GLU A 244 -13.85 24.79 -13.06
N VAL A 245 -15.06 24.24 -13.22
CA VAL A 245 -15.36 23.22 -14.24
C VAL A 245 -15.11 23.77 -15.65
N GLU A 246 -15.64 24.95 -15.96
CA GLU A 246 -15.43 25.60 -17.27
C GLU A 246 -13.97 25.95 -17.54
N ALA A 247 -13.20 26.35 -16.51
CA ALA A 247 -11.77 26.61 -16.63
C ALA A 247 -10.99 25.31 -16.91
N HIS A 248 -11.34 24.21 -16.23
CA HIS A 248 -10.73 22.90 -16.44
C HIS A 248 -11.16 22.23 -17.75
N ASP A 249 -12.36 22.48 -18.26
CA ASP A 249 -12.82 21.97 -19.56
C ASP A 249 -12.08 22.65 -20.73
N LYS A 250 -11.48 23.82 -20.53
CA LYS A 250 -10.61 24.50 -21.51
C LYS A 250 -9.18 23.91 -21.57
N ILE A 251 -8.82 23.00 -20.65
CA ILE A 251 -7.51 22.36 -20.60
C ILE A 251 -7.57 21.04 -21.38
N GLU A 252 -6.88 20.97 -22.51
CA GLU A 252 -6.78 19.75 -23.35
C GLU A 252 -5.75 18.77 -22.78
N ASP A 253 -6.16 17.97 -21.78
CA ASP A 253 -5.35 16.93 -21.12
C ASP A 253 -5.84 15.51 -21.45
N ALA A 254 -5.22 14.47 -20.87
CA ALA A 254 -5.69 13.08 -21.03
C ALA A 254 -7.00 12.78 -20.28
N ASN A 255 -7.55 13.77 -19.57
CA ASN A 255 -8.82 13.66 -18.87
C ASN A 255 -9.97 13.61 -19.88
N LEU A 256 -10.88 12.64 -19.70
CA LEU A 256 -12.09 12.54 -20.55
C LEU A 256 -13.03 13.74 -20.28
N PRO A 257 -13.72 14.27 -21.31
CA PRO A 257 -14.73 15.31 -21.13
C PRO A 257 -15.78 14.91 -20.09
N GLY A 258 -16.13 15.81 -19.17
CA GLY A 258 -17.09 15.54 -18.09
C GLY A 258 -16.52 14.74 -16.90
N SER A 259 -15.22 14.44 -16.87
CA SER A 259 -14.58 13.85 -15.68
C SER A 259 -14.63 14.81 -14.47
N LEU A 260 -14.61 14.27 -13.25
CA LEU A 260 -14.71 15.08 -12.02
C LEU A 260 -13.54 16.07 -11.90
N PRO A 261 -13.80 17.38 -11.68
CA PRO A 261 -12.75 18.40 -11.56
C PRO A 261 -11.71 18.10 -10.47
N THR A 262 -12.14 17.52 -9.36
CA THR A 262 -11.28 17.14 -8.22
C THR A 262 -10.21 16.11 -8.59
N LEU A 263 -10.46 15.30 -9.63
CA LEU A 263 -9.50 14.34 -10.18
C LEU A 263 -8.54 14.96 -11.21
N ARG A 264 -8.86 16.16 -11.74
CA ARG A 264 -8.06 16.87 -12.75
C ARG A 264 -7.01 17.79 -12.13
N LYS A 265 -7.10 18.10 -10.83
CA LYS A 265 -6.16 19.00 -10.13
C LYS A 265 -4.75 18.35 -10.04
N PRO A 266 -3.67 19.07 -10.41
CA PRO A 266 -2.31 18.55 -10.32
C PRO A 266 -1.80 18.58 -8.87
N TYR A 267 -1.72 17.41 -8.23
CA TYR A 267 -1.23 17.26 -6.86
C TYR A 267 0.30 17.12 -6.79
N ILE A 268 1.03 18.13 -7.28
CA ILE A 268 2.50 18.11 -7.39
C ILE A 268 3.18 18.43 -6.05
N ALA A 269 2.65 19.38 -5.29
CA ALA A 269 3.14 19.74 -3.96
C ALA A 269 2.56 18.76 -2.93
N PHE A 270 3.43 18.08 -2.20
CA PHE A 270 3.08 16.99 -1.30
C PHE A 270 3.87 17.15 0.00
N ASN A 271 3.18 17.33 1.14
CA ASN A 271 3.81 17.38 2.44
C ASN A 271 3.42 16.15 3.27
N LYS A 272 4.43 15.34 3.60
CA LYS A 272 4.26 14.03 4.27
C LYS A 272 4.27 14.14 5.81
N VAL A 273 4.51 15.35 6.32
CA VAL A 273 4.57 15.63 7.75
C VAL A 273 3.16 15.96 8.23
N PRO A 274 2.67 15.34 9.32
CA PRO A 274 1.41 15.71 9.93
C PRO A 274 1.53 17.07 10.62
N ASP A 275 0.88 18.09 10.08
CA ASP A 275 0.52 19.28 10.86
C ASP A 275 -0.79 18.97 11.61
N HIS A 276 -0.90 19.44 12.85
CA HIS A 276 -2.00 19.09 13.77
C HIS A 276 -3.40 19.57 13.33
N ASP A 277 -3.51 20.42 12.32
CA ASP A 277 -4.76 21.01 11.83
C ASP A 277 -5.34 20.30 10.57
N ASP A 278 -4.74 19.19 10.11
CA ASP A 278 -5.11 18.51 8.85
C ASP A 278 -5.97 17.24 9.02
N ASP A 279 -6.63 17.06 10.16
CA ASP A 279 -7.48 15.88 10.38
C ASP A 279 -8.74 15.91 9.50
N LEU A 280 -9.22 14.72 9.11
CA LEU A 280 -10.53 14.61 8.45
C LEU A 280 -11.65 15.02 9.43
N PRO A 281 -12.72 15.68 8.94
CA PRO A 281 -13.81 16.17 9.81
C PRO A 281 -14.56 15.03 10.53
N ALA A 282 -14.55 13.83 9.95
CA ALA A 282 -15.14 12.63 10.51
C ALA A 282 -14.38 11.37 10.07
N ARG A 283 -14.62 10.26 10.78
CA ARG A 283 -14.03 8.95 10.47
C ARG A 283 -14.48 8.45 9.10
N ILE A 284 -13.60 7.80 8.35
CA ILE A 284 -13.96 7.12 7.09
C ILE A 284 -14.73 5.84 7.41
N GLU A 285 -15.97 5.71 6.93
CA GLU A 285 -16.74 4.49 7.10
C GLU A 285 -16.38 3.42 6.05
N ARG A 286 -16.16 3.85 4.81
CA ARG A 286 -15.83 2.96 3.68
C ARG A 286 -15.10 3.70 2.58
N ILE A 287 -14.45 2.93 1.71
CA ILE A 287 -13.92 3.39 0.42
C ILE A 287 -14.47 2.55 -0.72
N TRP A 288 -14.53 3.12 -1.92
CA TRP A 288 -14.91 2.39 -3.13
C TRP A 288 -14.17 2.94 -4.34
N TYR A 289 -14.06 2.13 -5.39
CA TYR A 289 -13.56 2.61 -6.67
C TYR A 289 -14.64 3.40 -7.40
N ILE A 290 -14.22 4.46 -8.10
CA ILE A 290 -15.06 5.24 -8.99
C ILE A 290 -14.44 5.29 -10.39
N ASN A 291 -15.30 5.45 -11.39
CA ASN A 291 -14.85 5.87 -12.72
C ASN A 291 -14.53 7.39 -12.73
N PRO A 292 -13.95 7.93 -13.81
CA PRO A 292 -13.65 9.36 -13.90
C PRO A 292 -14.86 10.29 -13.76
N TYR A 293 -16.10 9.77 -13.88
CA TYR A 293 -17.36 10.51 -13.76
C TYR A 293 -17.97 10.45 -12.35
N GLY A 294 -17.28 9.83 -11.38
CA GLY A 294 -17.75 9.73 -9.99
C GLY A 294 -18.67 8.55 -9.68
N GLN A 295 -18.96 7.69 -10.66
CA GLN A 295 -19.83 6.54 -10.44
C GLN A 295 -19.06 5.40 -9.79
N GLU A 296 -19.65 4.77 -8.75
CA GLU A 296 -19.07 3.59 -8.11
C GLU A 296 -18.91 2.45 -9.12
N ILE A 297 -17.70 1.88 -9.14
CA ILE A 297 -17.34 0.71 -9.95
C ILE A 297 -16.74 -0.38 -9.06
N ARG A 298 -16.79 -1.62 -9.52
CA ARG A 298 -16.26 -2.79 -8.80
C ARG A 298 -15.26 -3.55 -9.65
N PRO A 299 -14.02 -3.03 -9.77
CA PRO A 299 -13.00 -3.66 -10.59
C PRO A 299 -12.63 -5.05 -10.05
N ALA A 300 -12.30 -5.95 -10.97
CA ALA A 300 -11.69 -7.23 -10.60
C ALA A 300 -10.24 -7.02 -10.19
N ALA A 301 -9.79 -7.80 -9.21
CA ALA A 301 -8.36 -7.92 -8.95
C ALA A 301 -7.64 -8.52 -10.15
N ASN A 302 -6.36 -8.18 -10.28
CA ASN A 302 -5.46 -8.81 -11.23
C ASN A 302 -5.49 -10.34 -11.01
N PRO A 303 -5.73 -11.16 -12.07
CA PRO A 303 -5.75 -12.62 -11.95
C PRO A 303 -4.51 -13.20 -11.26
N LYS A 304 -3.32 -12.63 -11.49
CA LYS A 304 -2.08 -13.06 -10.81
C LYS A 304 -2.11 -12.86 -9.31
N VAL A 305 -2.84 -11.86 -8.81
CA VAL A 305 -3.06 -11.65 -7.37
C VAL A 305 -3.94 -12.76 -6.81
N ILE A 306 -5.00 -13.14 -7.52
CA ILE A 306 -5.87 -14.27 -7.12
C ILE A 306 -5.09 -15.59 -7.13
N ASP A 307 -4.26 -15.83 -8.14
CA ASP A 307 -3.40 -17.02 -8.22
C ASP A 307 -2.35 -17.06 -7.09
N ALA A 308 -1.74 -15.91 -6.78
CA ALA A 308 -0.80 -15.78 -5.67
C ALA A 308 -1.50 -16.07 -4.33
N LEU A 309 -2.70 -15.54 -4.11
CA LEU A 309 -3.51 -15.84 -2.91
C LEU A 309 -3.92 -17.33 -2.86
N GLY A 310 -4.25 -17.94 -4.00
CA GLY A 310 -4.62 -19.36 -4.11
C GLY A 310 -3.46 -20.32 -3.80
N SER A 311 -2.22 -19.87 -3.95
CA SER A 311 -1.00 -20.63 -3.62
C SER A 311 -0.36 -20.22 -2.28
N ALA A 312 -0.83 -19.13 -1.67
CA ALA A 312 -0.29 -18.62 -0.41
C ALA A 312 -0.70 -19.47 0.81
N ASN A 313 0.18 -19.55 1.80
CA ASN A 313 -0.17 -19.99 3.16
C ASN A 313 -0.40 -18.84 4.13
N ALA A 314 0.17 -17.68 3.81
CA ALA A 314 0.21 -16.52 4.67
C ALA A 314 0.02 -15.27 3.83
N VAL A 315 -0.82 -14.40 4.36
CA VAL A 315 -1.01 -13.03 3.90
C VAL A 315 -0.49 -12.12 5.00
N VAL A 316 0.30 -11.14 4.62
CA VAL A 316 0.74 -10.05 5.50
C VAL A 316 0.14 -8.76 4.97
N TYR A 317 -0.60 -8.06 5.80
CA TYR A 317 -0.98 -6.68 5.58
C TYR A 317 0.11 -5.84 6.24
N SER A 318 1.00 -5.30 5.41
CA SER A 318 2.16 -4.53 5.86
C SER A 318 1.74 -3.16 6.41
N ILE A 319 2.67 -2.45 7.06
CA ILE A 319 2.48 -1.04 7.42
C ILE A 319 2.20 -0.18 6.18
N GLY A 320 1.36 0.83 6.37
CA GLY A 320 0.86 1.74 5.34
C GLY A 320 -0.51 2.30 5.71
N SER A 321 -0.94 3.36 5.02
CA SER A 321 -2.23 3.99 5.29
C SER A 321 -3.39 3.03 5.05
N LEU A 322 -4.32 2.97 6.00
CA LEU A 322 -5.37 1.94 5.98
C LEU A 322 -6.26 2.08 4.74
N TYR A 323 -6.76 3.28 4.47
CA TYR A 323 -7.76 3.55 3.43
C TYR A 323 -7.15 3.86 2.07
N THR A 324 -5.92 4.37 2.00
CA THR A 324 -5.29 4.69 0.72
C THR A 324 -4.23 3.71 0.24
N SER A 325 -3.73 2.81 1.11
CA SER A 325 -2.73 1.80 0.73
C SER A 325 -3.24 0.37 0.81
N LEU A 326 -3.83 -0.03 1.94
CA LEU A 326 -4.21 -1.42 2.16
C LEU A 326 -5.58 -1.75 1.57
N LEU A 327 -6.61 -1.04 2.03
CA LEU A 327 -8.00 -1.31 1.64
C LEU A 327 -8.28 -1.24 0.14
N PRO A 328 -7.66 -0.35 -0.67
CA PRO A 328 -7.89 -0.33 -2.12
C PRO A 328 -7.57 -1.67 -2.79
N SER A 329 -6.64 -2.45 -2.24
CA SER A 329 -6.33 -3.79 -2.75
C SER A 329 -7.29 -4.86 -2.23
N LEU A 330 -7.93 -4.64 -1.07
CA LEU A 330 -8.83 -5.62 -0.42
C LEU A 330 -10.26 -5.57 -0.96
N ILE A 331 -10.75 -4.38 -1.35
CA ILE A 331 -12.11 -4.18 -1.87
C ILE A 331 -12.31 -4.71 -3.31
N LEU A 332 -11.23 -5.14 -3.97
CA LEU A 332 -11.27 -5.63 -5.34
C LEU A 332 -11.97 -6.99 -5.43
N ARG A 333 -12.87 -7.12 -6.41
CA ARG A 333 -13.70 -8.31 -6.56
C ARG A 333 -12.85 -9.59 -6.58
N GLY A 334 -13.20 -10.53 -5.70
CA GLY A 334 -12.54 -11.82 -5.56
C GLY A 334 -11.46 -11.89 -4.47
N VAL A 335 -10.93 -10.76 -3.99
CA VAL A 335 -9.85 -10.76 -2.99
C VAL A 335 -10.32 -11.31 -1.65
N GLY A 336 -11.46 -10.85 -1.13
CA GLY A 336 -11.99 -11.35 0.14
C GLY A 336 -12.32 -12.84 0.11
N ALA A 337 -12.88 -13.35 -0.99
CA ALA A 337 -13.11 -14.78 -1.15
C ALA A 337 -11.79 -15.59 -1.12
N ALA A 338 -10.76 -15.08 -1.80
CA ALA A 338 -9.43 -15.68 -1.79
C ALA A 338 -8.74 -15.60 -0.41
N LEU A 339 -8.91 -14.49 0.32
CA LEU A 339 -8.43 -14.34 1.70
C LEU A 339 -9.12 -15.31 2.65
N ALA A 340 -10.45 -15.45 2.56
CA ALA A 340 -11.22 -16.35 3.41
C ALA A 340 -10.94 -17.84 3.15
N ALA A 341 -10.27 -18.17 2.04
CA ALA A 341 -10.01 -19.54 1.64
C ALA A 341 -9.11 -20.29 2.67
N PRO A 342 -9.35 -21.59 2.92
CA PRO A 342 -8.64 -22.36 3.96
C PRO A 342 -7.13 -22.55 3.72
N ASN A 343 -6.66 -22.35 2.49
CA ASN A 343 -5.22 -22.42 2.17
C ASN A 343 -4.45 -21.25 2.80
N VAL A 344 -5.06 -20.07 2.89
CA VAL A 344 -4.51 -18.90 3.59
C VAL A 344 -4.74 -19.05 5.08
N ARG A 345 -3.81 -19.73 5.75
CA ARG A 345 -3.90 -20.05 7.18
C ARG A 345 -3.63 -18.83 8.06
N TYR A 346 -2.65 -18.02 7.66
CA TYR A 346 -2.20 -16.86 8.43
C TYR A 346 -2.58 -15.58 7.70
N LYS A 347 -3.28 -14.67 8.37
CA LYS A 347 -3.56 -13.31 7.88
C LYS A 347 -3.10 -12.33 8.93
N ILE A 348 -1.92 -11.77 8.71
CA ILE A 348 -1.16 -11.05 9.73
C ILE A 348 -1.24 -9.56 9.40
N LEU A 349 -1.92 -8.79 10.26
CA LEU A 349 -1.93 -7.33 10.20
C LEU A 349 -0.75 -6.80 10.99
N ILE A 350 0.12 -6.01 10.35
CA ILE A 350 1.16 -5.23 11.03
C ILE A 350 0.63 -3.80 11.14
N LEU A 351 0.34 -3.34 12.37
CA LEU A 351 -0.19 -2.00 12.60
C LEU A 351 0.86 -0.91 12.32
N ASN A 352 0.38 0.27 11.99
CA ASN A 352 1.23 1.46 11.92
C ASN A 352 1.74 1.82 13.32
N SER A 353 2.92 2.46 13.38
CA SER A 353 3.51 2.90 14.64
C SER A 353 2.83 4.14 15.23
N SER A 354 2.06 4.85 14.41
CA SER A 354 1.14 5.91 14.80
C SER A 354 -0.15 5.82 13.96
N VAL A 355 -1.25 6.36 14.48
CA VAL A 355 -2.43 6.67 13.67
C VAL A 355 -2.07 7.72 12.60
N ASP A 356 -2.74 7.63 11.45
CA ASP A 356 -2.61 8.59 10.36
C ASP A 356 -3.89 9.42 10.22
N ARG A 357 -3.85 10.46 9.38
CA ARG A 357 -4.97 11.39 9.13
C ARG A 357 -6.27 10.69 8.71
N GLU A 358 -6.14 9.54 8.04
CA GLU A 358 -7.26 8.74 7.51
C GLU A 358 -7.94 7.88 8.57
N THR A 359 -7.25 7.61 9.69
CA THR A 359 -7.68 6.68 10.74
C THR A 359 -8.19 7.40 11.99
N GLY A 360 -8.86 8.53 11.74
CA GLY A 360 -9.75 9.24 12.64
C GLY A 360 -9.18 10.58 13.11
N PRO A 361 -10.04 11.60 13.28
CA PRO A 361 -9.64 12.86 13.89
C PRO A 361 -9.06 12.62 15.29
N SER A 362 -8.16 13.49 15.73
CA SER A 362 -7.40 13.37 16.98
C SER A 362 -8.27 13.17 18.22
N ASN A 363 -9.53 13.59 18.18
CA ASN A 363 -10.51 13.39 19.26
C ASN A 363 -11.13 11.98 19.31
N GLN A 364 -11.10 11.23 18.20
CA GLN A 364 -11.64 9.89 18.05
C GLN A 364 -10.75 9.05 17.11
N PRO A 365 -9.50 8.72 17.51
CA PRO A 365 -8.60 7.91 16.70
C PRO A 365 -9.03 6.44 16.66
N TYR A 366 -8.65 5.72 15.60
CA TYR A 366 -8.92 4.29 15.46
C TYR A 366 -8.13 3.46 16.47
N SER A 367 -8.81 2.47 17.04
CA SER A 367 -8.22 1.36 17.78
C SER A 367 -7.72 0.26 16.83
N ALA A 368 -6.93 -0.68 17.34
CA ALA A 368 -6.54 -1.88 16.62
C ALA A 368 -7.76 -2.70 16.14
N LEU A 369 -8.87 -2.71 16.91
CA LEU A 369 -10.10 -3.38 16.50
C LEU A 369 -10.74 -2.66 15.32
N ASP A 370 -10.75 -1.32 15.29
CA ASP A 370 -11.29 -0.54 14.17
C ASP A 370 -10.54 -0.85 12.86
N PHE A 371 -9.21 -1.00 12.92
CA PHE A 371 -8.41 -1.45 11.78
C PHE A 371 -8.89 -2.84 11.29
N VAL A 372 -9.01 -3.80 12.21
CA VAL A 372 -9.48 -5.16 11.88
C VAL A 372 -10.88 -5.15 11.28
N ALA A 373 -11.80 -4.36 11.85
CA ALA A 373 -13.17 -4.22 11.39
C ALA A 373 -13.23 -3.62 9.99
N ALA A 374 -12.45 -2.57 9.71
CA ALA A 374 -12.36 -1.95 8.39
C ALA A 374 -11.82 -2.92 7.34
N MET A 375 -10.79 -3.72 7.67
CA MET A 375 -10.25 -4.76 6.79
C MET A 375 -11.26 -5.87 6.50
N ALA A 376 -11.99 -6.33 7.53
CA ALA A 376 -13.04 -7.32 7.36
C ALA A 376 -14.18 -6.77 6.49
N ARG A 377 -14.58 -5.51 6.68
CA ARG A 377 -15.60 -4.84 5.85
C ARG A 377 -15.16 -4.80 4.39
N GLY A 378 -13.96 -4.29 4.10
CA GLY A 378 -13.48 -4.20 2.72
C GLY A 378 -13.38 -5.58 2.04
N ALA A 379 -12.99 -6.61 2.78
CA ALA A 379 -12.95 -7.97 2.26
C ALA A 379 -14.35 -8.58 2.01
N GLU A 380 -15.35 -8.31 2.85
CA GLU A 380 -16.74 -8.74 2.60
C GLU A 380 -17.38 -7.96 1.44
N GLU A 381 -17.09 -6.67 1.30
CA GLU A 381 -17.53 -5.84 0.16
C GLU A 381 -17.02 -6.39 -1.17
N SER A 382 -15.77 -6.88 -1.19
CA SER A 382 -15.22 -7.56 -2.37
C SER A 382 -15.97 -8.83 -2.79
N CYS A 383 -16.74 -9.41 -1.86
CA CYS A 383 -17.64 -10.55 -2.06
C CYS A 383 -19.08 -10.10 -2.39
N SER A 384 -19.30 -8.82 -2.70
CA SER A 384 -20.63 -8.20 -2.91
C SER A 384 -21.56 -8.27 -1.70
N ARG A 385 -21.01 -8.39 -0.48
CA ARG A 385 -21.78 -8.29 0.76
C ARG A 385 -21.60 -6.89 1.32
N MET A 386 -22.69 -6.12 1.31
CA MET A 386 -22.70 -4.75 1.80
C MET A 386 -23.04 -4.72 3.29
N GLY A 387 -22.45 -3.78 4.01
CA GLY A 387 -22.72 -3.54 5.43
C GLY A 387 -21.57 -3.93 6.35
N ALA A 388 -21.71 -3.59 7.64
CA ALA A 388 -20.73 -3.95 8.65
C ALA A 388 -20.75 -5.47 8.88
N PRO A 389 -19.60 -6.17 8.74
CA PRO A 389 -19.56 -7.58 9.08
C PRO A 389 -19.72 -7.79 10.58
N GLU A 390 -20.38 -8.87 10.95
CA GLU A 390 -20.46 -9.31 12.34
C GLU A 390 -19.05 -9.57 12.91
N PRO A 391 -18.75 -9.16 14.16
CA PRO A 391 -17.40 -9.26 14.73
C PRO A 391 -16.76 -10.64 14.68
N HIS A 392 -17.56 -11.70 14.83
CA HIS A 392 -17.06 -13.09 14.76
C HIS A 392 -16.50 -13.46 13.38
N LEU A 393 -16.81 -12.70 12.32
CA LEU A 393 -16.27 -12.88 10.98
C LEU A 393 -14.87 -12.28 10.81
N PHE A 394 -14.45 -11.37 11.69
CA PHE A 394 -13.17 -10.66 11.54
C PHE A 394 -11.98 -11.62 11.45
N ARG A 395 -12.02 -12.72 12.22
CA ARG A 395 -11.01 -13.78 12.20
C ARG A 395 -10.81 -14.42 10.82
N LYS A 396 -11.83 -14.40 9.95
CA LYS A 396 -11.69 -14.92 8.57
C LYS A 396 -10.66 -14.15 7.77
N TYR A 397 -10.51 -12.85 8.05
CA TYR A 397 -9.70 -11.91 7.29
C TYR A 397 -8.42 -11.47 8.02
N VAL A 398 -8.42 -11.45 9.35
CA VAL A 398 -7.24 -11.15 10.18
C VAL A 398 -7.14 -12.19 11.30
N THR A 399 -6.06 -12.97 11.32
CA THR A 399 -5.83 -13.97 12.36
C THR A 399 -4.82 -13.52 13.41
N HIS A 400 -3.90 -12.63 13.05
CA HIS A 400 -2.87 -12.11 13.95
C HIS A 400 -2.72 -10.60 13.77
N VAL A 401 -2.48 -9.89 14.87
CA VAL A 401 -2.14 -8.46 14.89
C VAL A 401 -0.78 -8.28 15.53
N ILE A 402 0.18 -7.76 14.77
CA ILE A 402 1.51 -7.37 15.25
C ILE A 402 1.53 -5.86 15.44
N TYR A 403 1.92 -5.40 16.63
CA TYR A 403 1.83 -3.98 16.99
C TYR A 403 3.03 -3.52 17.82
N LEU A 404 3.27 -2.21 17.78
CA LEU A 404 4.16 -1.51 18.70
C LEU A 404 3.34 -0.86 19.80
N ASP A 405 3.93 -0.74 20.98
CA ASP A 405 3.37 0.03 22.09
C ASP A 405 4.15 1.34 22.20
N GLY A 406 3.49 2.47 21.98
CA GLY A 406 4.13 3.78 21.92
C GLY A 406 3.12 4.93 21.82
N PRO A 407 3.56 6.17 22.09
CA PRO A 407 2.72 7.36 21.96
C PRO A 407 2.26 7.50 20.50
N GLY A 408 0.95 7.59 20.29
CA GLY A 408 0.32 7.70 18.98
C GLY A 408 -0.02 6.37 18.30
N ALA A 409 0.47 5.23 18.79
CA ALA A 409 0.10 3.92 18.24
C ALA A 409 -1.40 3.64 18.48
N PRO A 410 -2.10 2.93 17.56
CA PRO A 410 -3.50 2.58 17.75
C PRO A 410 -3.72 1.86 19.08
N LYS A 411 -4.71 2.30 19.86
CA LYS A 411 -5.06 1.66 21.13
C LYS A 411 -5.44 0.21 20.88
N LEU A 412 -4.88 -0.71 21.64
CA LEU A 412 -5.14 -2.13 21.49
C LEU A 412 -5.68 -2.73 22.79
N ASP A 413 -6.89 -3.30 22.71
CA ASP A 413 -7.45 -4.18 23.73
C ASP A 413 -7.17 -5.63 23.35
N ARG A 414 -6.42 -6.33 24.21
CA ARG A 414 -6.00 -7.71 23.94
C ARG A 414 -7.14 -8.70 24.19
N ASP A 415 -7.97 -8.44 25.19
CA ASP A 415 -9.01 -9.36 25.61
C ASP A 415 -10.16 -9.34 24.59
N GLU A 416 -10.47 -8.16 24.05
CA GLU A 416 -11.44 -8.00 22.98
C GLU A 416 -11.02 -8.73 21.69
N LEU A 417 -9.77 -8.54 21.23
CA LEU A 417 -9.24 -9.25 20.06
C LEU A 417 -9.14 -10.76 20.32
N ALA A 418 -8.75 -11.18 21.52
CA ALA A 418 -8.68 -12.59 21.90
C ALA A 418 -10.07 -13.26 21.91
N ALA A 419 -11.12 -12.56 22.36
CA ALA A 419 -12.50 -13.04 22.31
C ALA A 419 -12.99 -13.28 20.87
N LEU A 420 -12.51 -12.48 19.91
CA LEU A 420 -12.73 -12.70 18.48
C LEU A 420 -11.81 -13.77 17.88
N GLY A 421 -10.90 -14.34 18.68
CA GLY A 421 -9.95 -15.35 18.25
C GLY A 421 -8.78 -14.80 17.42
N ILE A 422 -8.45 -13.52 17.58
CA ILE A 422 -7.33 -12.86 16.91
C ILE A 422 -6.15 -12.82 17.87
N GLU A 423 -5.04 -13.44 17.48
CA GLU A 423 -3.82 -13.46 18.30
C GLU A 423 -3.06 -12.13 18.19
N THR A 424 -2.61 -11.57 19.31
CA THR A 424 -1.87 -10.31 19.32
C THR A 424 -0.40 -10.53 19.70
N ILE A 425 0.51 -9.88 18.98
CA ILE A 425 1.96 -10.00 19.19
C ILE A 425 2.53 -8.59 19.36
N ARG A 426 2.97 -8.28 20.58
CA ARG A 426 3.62 -7.02 20.90
C ARG A 426 5.10 -7.08 20.51
N LEU A 427 5.58 -6.06 19.81
CA LEU A 427 7.00 -5.83 19.53
C LEU A 427 7.46 -4.50 20.12
N TYR A 428 8.76 -4.37 20.34
CA TYR A 428 9.39 -3.12 20.77
C TYR A 428 9.97 -2.40 19.55
N GLY A 429 9.68 -1.09 19.44
CA GLY A 429 10.19 -0.23 18.38
C GLY A 429 11.56 0.35 18.73
N ARG A 430 12.30 0.78 17.71
CA ARG A 430 13.47 1.66 17.86
C ARG A 430 13.09 3.07 17.40
N ARG A 431 13.54 4.08 18.15
CA ARG A 431 13.55 5.48 17.69
C ARG A 431 14.83 5.70 16.91
N ASP A 432 14.69 6.15 15.67
CA ASP A 432 15.80 6.29 14.72
C ASP A 432 15.79 7.71 14.16
N GLY A 433 16.07 8.68 15.02
CA GLY A 433 16.23 10.10 14.69
C GLY A 433 14.98 10.88 14.22
N GLY A 434 13.87 10.20 13.90
CA GLY A 434 12.59 10.82 13.52
C GLY A 434 11.48 10.64 14.57
N ASP A 435 10.34 11.29 14.33
CA ASP A 435 9.20 11.32 15.26
C ASP A 435 8.47 9.97 15.42
N PHE A 436 8.61 9.07 14.44
CA PHE A 436 7.92 7.78 14.42
C PHE A 436 8.78 6.61 14.91
N MET A 437 8.17 5.68 15.65
CA MET A 437 8.83 4.41 16.00
C MET A 437 8.91 3.49 14.78
N LYS A 438 10.06 2.85 14.58
CA LYS A 438 10.24 1.80 13.55
C LYS A 438 10.23 0.42 14.21
N TYR A 439 9.68 -0.57 13.51
CA TYR A 439 9.79 -1.96 13.93
C TYR A 439 11.25 -2.41 13.96
N ASN A 440 11.64 -3.13 15.02
CA ASN A 440 12.91 -3.83 15.00
C ASN A 440 12.82 -5.01 14.01
N GLU A 441 13.63 -4.96 12.94
CA GLU A 441 13.60 -5.94 11.85
C GLU A 441 13.81 -7.37 12.34
N THR A 442 14.78 -7.60 13.24
CA THR A 442 15.06 -8.91 13.81
C THR A 442 13.87 -9.44 14.62
N ALA A 443 13.29 -8.63 15.49
CA ALA A 443 12.16 -9.02 16.32
C ALA A 443 10.91 -9.32 15.47
N LEU A 444 10.65 -8.49 14.44
CA LEU A 444 9.56 -8.69 13.50
C LEU A 444 9.75 -9.98 12.68
N LEU A 445 10.97 -10.22 12.18
CA LEU A 445 11.31 -11.45 11.48
C LEU A 445 11.05 -12.69 12.35
N GLN A 446 11.46 -12.66 13.63
CA GLN A 446 11.21 -13.76 14.56
C GLN A 446 9.73 -13.97 14.83
N ALA A 447 8.95 -12.90 15.00
CA ALA A 447 7.50 -12.98 15.17
C ALA A 447 6.80 -13.60 13.96
N LEU A 448 7.16 -13.17 12.74
CA LEU A 448 6.63 -13.73 11.50
C LEU A 448 7.04 -15.20 11.31
N LYS A 449 8.30 -15.55 11.62
CA LYS A 449 8.78 -16.94 11.60
C LYS A 449 8.02 -17.82 12.59
N ALA A 450 7.82 -17.35 13.83
CA ALA A 450 7.07 -18.09 14.84
C ALA A 450 5.61 -18.29 14.42
N THR A 451 4.96 -17.25 13.90
CA THR A 451 3.56 -17.28 13.46
C THR A 451 3.37 -18.26 12.30
N ILE A 452 4.10 -18.05 11.19
CA ILE A 452 3.92 -18.83 9.97
C ILE A 452 4.58 -20.23 10.12
N GLY A 453 5.52 -20.39 11.05
CA GLY A 453 6.30 -21.61 11.29
C GLY A 453 5.66 -22.61 12.26
N ARG A 454 4.61 -22.23 13.00
CA ARG A 454 3.80 -23.17 13.79
C ARG A 454 3.24 -24.25 12.84
N ARG A 455 3.88 -25.43 12.82
CA ARG A 455 3.24 -26.67 12.37
C ARG A 455 2.19 -27.03 13.42
N ASP A 456 1.06 -27.60 12.97
CA ASP A 456 -0.12 -27.92 13.77
C ASP A 456 0.23 -28.68 15.08
N ILE A 457 0.49 -27.96 16.18
CA ILE A 457 0.54 -28.55 17.55
C ILE A 457 -0.90 -28.85 18.04
N GLY A 458 -1.91 -28.31 17.36
CA GLY A 458 -3.33 -28.43 17.71
C GLY A 458 -3.99 -29.79 17.47
N LYS A 459 -3.27 -30.81 16.98
CA LYS A 459 -3.79 -32.19 16.91
C LYS A 459 -3.17 -33.16 17.90
N ASP A 460 -2.17 -32.74 18.69
CA ASP A 460 -1.43 -33.64 19.61
C ASP A 460 -1.44 -33.21 21.09
N ARG A 461 -2.33 -32.29 21.49
CA ARG A 461 -2.53 -31.95 22.91
C ARG A 461 -3.88 -32.44 23.44
N SER A 462 -4.00 -33.77 23.51
CA SER A 462 -4.86 -34.45 24.48
C SER A 462 -4.08 -35.60 25.10
N ARG A 463 -3.14 -35.27 25.98
CA ARG A 463 -2.64 -36.09 27.11
C ARG A 463 -1.39 -35.44 27.66
N ARG A 464 -1.55 -34.62 28.70
CA ARG A 464 -0.59 -34.53 29.81
C ARG A 464 -1.37 -34.05 31.03
N ASN A 465 -1.64 -35.01 31.89
CA ASN A 465 -2.34 -34.85 33.16
C ASN A 465 -1.61 -33.85 34.06
N THR A 466 -2.41 -33.00 34.67
CA THR A 466 -2.20 -32.36 35.97
C THR A 466 -1.77 -33.37 37.03
N VAL A 467 -0.62 -33.14 37.65
CA VAL A 467 -0.37 -33.46 39.07
C VAL A 467 0.50 -32.33 39.62
N GLU A 468 -0.13 -31.28 40.14
CA GLU A 468 0.51 -30.37 41.09
C GLU A 468 0.22 -30.91 42.50
N ASN A 469 1.27 -31.35 43.19
CA ASN A 469 1.20 -31.65 44.63
C ASN A 469 1.17 -30.33 45.40
N TYR A 470 0.00 -30.00 45.96
CA TYR A 470 -0.13 -28.96 46.97
C TYR A 470 0.31 -29.48 48.34
N SER A 471 1.33 -28.83 48.89
CA SER A 471 1.66 -28.81 50.31
C SER A 471 0.83 -27.72 51.01
N ASN A 472 -0.04 -28.06 51.98
CA ASN A 472 0.06 -27.55 53.36
C ASN A 472 -1.09 -27.97 54.28
N THR A 473 -0.67 -28.28 55.53
CA THR A 473 -1.34 -28.06 56.84
C THR A 473 -2.62 -28.82 57.20
N THR A 474 -2.56 -29.62 58.28
CA THR A 474 -3.14 -29.27 59.61
C THR A 474 -2.78 -30.28 60.70
N GLU A 475 -2.29 -29.74 61.82
CA GLU A 475 -2.41 -30.09 63.25
C GLU A 475 -2.51 -31.55 63.81
N LYS A 476 -1.70 -31.73 64.87
CA LYS A 476 -1.56 -32.75 65.93
C LYS A 476 -2.88 -33.27 66.57
N PRO A 477 -2.91 -34.49 67.19
CA PRO A 477 -2.26 -34.70 68.51
C PRO A 477 -1.64 -36.09 68.83
N LYS A 478 -0.71 -36.03 69.80
CA LYS A 478 -0.21 -37.01 70.80
C LYS A 478 -0.65 -38.49 70.69
N SER A 479 0.32 -39.41 70.72
CA SER A 479 0.62 -40.29 71.88
C SER A 479 1.53 -41.50 71.55
N LEU A 480 2.59 -41.66 72.36
CA LEU A 480 3.13 -42.91 72.97
C LEU A 480 3.54 -44.15 72.15
N GLY A 481 4.78 -44.60 72.43
CA GLY A 481 5.28 -45.98 72.30
C GLY A 481 6.05 -46.22 71.00
N GLY A 482 7.32 -46.64 70.95
CA GLY A 482 8.19 -47.29 71.92
C GLY A 482 8.82 -48.51 71.24
N VAL A 483 10.17 -48.62 71.31
CA VAL A 483 10.95 -49.88 71.21
C VAL A 483 10.92 -50.53 69.80
N ARG A 484 12.01 -50.85 69.10
CA ARG A 484 13.42 -51.14 69.41
C ARG A 484 14.24 -50.96 68.14
#